data_AF-A0A800L6V0-F1
#
_entry.id   AF-A0A800L6V0-F1
#
_cell.length_a   1.000
_cell.length_b   1.000
_cell.length_c   1.000
_cell.angle_alpha   90.00
_cell.angle_beta   90.00
_cell.angle_gamma   90.00
#
_symmetry.space_group_name_H-M   'P 1'
#
loop_
_entity.id
_entity.type
_entity.pdbx_description
1 polymer ?
#
loop_
_entity_poly.entity_id
_entity_poly.type
_entity_poly.pdbx_seq_one_letter_code
_entity_poly.pdbx_strand_id
1 'polypeptide(L)'
;PVINVAPRYGKLKTPSGEIIGFENIELISDRTLEAWLDEFKTIKDAHPDKVLISSIMEKYNKDSWQELVGRIVETGVDMFELNFSCPHGHPEEGMGAAMGQNPEMVKEVTGWVAEVTDLPIWAKMTPDILDIT
;
A
#
# COMPACT_ATOMS: atom_id res chain seq x y z
N PRO A 1 6.24 10.09 11.90
CA PRO A 1 7.10 8.95 11.52
C PRO A 1 6.43 7.65 11.95
N VAL A 2 6.43 6.65 11.08
CA VAL A 2 5.88 5.32 11.35
C VAL A 2 6.87 4.59 12.26
N ILE A 3 6.38 4.03 13.38
CA ILE A 3 7.22 3.32 14.35
C ILE A 3 6.61 1.94 14.57
N ASN A 4 7.27 0.92 14.05
CA ASN A 4 6.92 -0.47 14.30
C ASN A 4 7.34 -0.91 15.71
N VAL A 5 6.51 -1.73 16.36
CA VAL A 5 6.80 -2.30 17.69
C VAL A 5 7.38 -3.72 17.60
N ALA A 6 7.85 -4.25 18.72
CA ALA A 6 8.31 -5.63 18.82
C ALA A 6 7.88 -6.26 20.17
N PRO A 7 7.38 -7.52 20.18
CA PRO A 7 7.15 -8.40 19.04
C PRO A 7 5.95 -7.95 18.20
N ARG A 8 5.98 -8.22 16.88
CA ARG A 8 4.89 -7.85 15.95
C ARG A 8 4.47 -8.92 14.95
N TYR A 9 5.04 -10.12 15.06
CA TYR A 9 4.66 -11.28 14.26
C TYR A 9 4.36 -12.47 15.17
N GLY A 10 3.24 -13.13 14.94
CA GLY A 10 2.80 -14.34 15.63
C GLY A 10 2.59 -15.49 14.65
N LYS A 11 2.77 -16.72 15.14
CA LYS A 11 2.42 -17.94 14.39
C LYS A 11 1.08 -18.46 14.88
N LEU A 12 0.15 -18.66 13.96
CA LEU A 12 -1.10 -19.35 14.23
C LEU A 12 -0.87 -20.86 14.14
N LYS A 13 -1.26 -21.58 15.20
CA LYS A 13 -1.05 -23.02 15.32
C LYS A 13 -2.36 -23.75 15.57
N THR A 14 -2.50 -24.95 15.01
CA THR A 14 -3.55 -25.90 15.40
C THR A 14 -3.28 -26.47 16.80
N PRO A 15 -4.26 -27.14 17.43
CA PRO A 15 -4.03 -27.85 18.69
C PRO A 15 -2.93 -28.91 18.62
N SER A 16 -2.64 -29.48 17.43
CA SER A 16 -1.55 -30.43 17.21
C SER A 16 -0.18 -29.76 16.99
N GLY A 17 -0.11 -28.43 16.95
CA GLY A 17 1.13 -27.66 16.83
C GLY A 17 1.56 -27.33 15.40
N GLU A 18 0.77 -27.72 14.40
CA GLU A 18 1.01 -27.37 12.99
C GLU A 18 0.79 -25.88 12.76
N ILE A 19 1.66 -25.24 11.97
CA ILE A 19 1.55 -23.82 11.61
C ILE A 19 0.59 -23.70 10.42
N ILE A 20 -0.47 -22.91 10.60
CA ILE A 20 -1.51 -22.70 9.57
C ILE A 20 -1.59 -21.25 9.09
N GLY A 21 -0.83 -20.34 9.70
CA GLY A 21 -0.83 -18.95 9.31
C GLY A 21 0.06 -18.09 10.19
N PHE A 22 0.06 -16.80 9.89
CA PHE A 22 0.76 -15.77 10.63
C PHE A 22 -0.19 -14.62 10.92
N GLU A 23 0.00 -13.98 12.06
CA GLU A 23 -0.62 -12.71 12.42
C GLU A 23 0.47 -11.64 12.52
N ASN A 24 0.12 -10.41 12.18
CA ASN A 24 1.04 -9.29 12.32
C ASN A 24 0.32 -8.01 12.74
N ILE A 25 1.04 -7.14 13.43
CA ILE A 25 0.64 -5.77 13.75
C ILE A 25 1.64 -4.77 13.15
N GLU A 26 2.28 -5.15 12.05
CA GLU A 26 3.22 -4.30 11.33
C GLU A 26 2.47 -3.17 10.60
N LEU A 27 3.05 -1.98 10.60
CA LEU A 27 2.56 -0.82 9.89
C LEU A 27 3.14 -0.79 8.47
N ILE A 28 3.06 0.37 7.80
CA ILE A 28 3.79 0.58 6.55
C ILE A 28 5.31 0.63 6.79
N SER A 29 6.07 0.75 5.69
CA SER A 29 7.51 0.94 5.73
C SER A 29 7.93 2.03 6.71
N ASP A 30 8.98 1.76 7.49
CA ASP A 30 9.68 2.72 8.35
C ASP A 30 10.77 3.52 7.62
N ARG A 31 11.07 3.15 6.36
CA ARG A 31 11.96 3.88 5.47
C ARG A 31 11.30 5.13 4.89
N THR A 32 12.12 6.13 4.61
CA THR A 32 11.68 7.37 3.96
C THR A 32 11.26 7.10 2.52
N LEU A 33 10.40 7.98 1.98
CA LEU A 33 10.07 7.98 0.55
C LEU A 33 11.35 8.04 -0.31
N GLU A 34 12.34 8.81 0.11
CA GLU A 34 13.54 9.09 -0.68
C GLU A 34 14.38 7.81 -0.84
N ALA A 35 14.46 7.00 0.22
CA ALA A 35 15.09 5.70 0.15
C ALA A 35 14.35 4.75 -0.80
N TRP A 36 13.02 4.82 -0.88
CA TRP A 36 12.24 4.03 -1.82
C TRP A 36 12.39 4.51 -3.26
N LEU A 37 12.41 5.82 -3.51
CA LEU A 37 12.60 6.37 -4.85
C LEU A 37 13.97 5.96 -5.43
N ASP A 38 15.02 6.05 -4.63
CA ASP A 38 16.37 5.60 -5.02
C ASP A 38 16.41 4.09 -5.31
N GLU A 39 15.70 3.29 -4.50
CA GLU A 39 15.69 1.84 -4.66
C GLU A 39 14.85 1.38 -5.86
N PHE A 40 13.69 1.99 -6.10
CA PHE A 40 12.89 1.71 -7.30
C PHE A 40 13.70 1.96 -8.56
N LYS A 41 14.39 3.10 -8.63
CA LYS A 41 15.27 3.43 -9.74
C LYS A 41 16.41 2.42 -9.89
N THR A 42 17.08 2.09 -8.79
CA THR A 42 18.17 1.09 -8.79
C THR A 42 17.70 -0.27 -9.29
N ILE A 43 16.52 -0.73 -8.85
CA ILE A 43 15.93 -2.00 -9.28
C ILE A 43 15.58 -1.96 -10.76
N LYS A 44 14.95 -0.89 -11.26
CA LYS A 44 14.58 -0.77 -12.68
C LYS A 44 15.78 -0.63 -13.60
N ASP A 45 16.83 0.06 -13.18
CA ASP A 45 18.09 0.16 -13.93
C ASP A 45 18.78 -1.22 -14.05
N ALA A 46 18.76 -2.03 -12.98
CA ALA A 46 19.35 -3.36 -12.96
C ALA A 46 18.49 -4.43 -13.65
N HIS A 47 17.17 -4.27 -13.63
CA HIS A 47 16.18 -5.25 -14.09
C HIS A 47 15.07 -4.61 -14.94
N PRO A 48 15.42 -4.00 -16.09
CA PRO A 48 14.47 -3.24 -16.90
C PRO A 48 13.32 -4.10 -17.45
N ASP A 49 13.55 -5.40 -17.64
CA ASP A 49 12.57 -6.37 -18.17
C ASP A 49 11.65 -6.96 -17.09
N LYS A 50 11.87 -6.64 -15.81
CA LYS A 50 11.04 -7.13 -14.70
C LYS A 50 10.02 -6.08 -14.28
N VAL A 51 8.82 -6.57 -13.97
CA VAL A 51 7.72 -5.76 -13.44
C VAL A 51 8.02 -5.37 -12.00
N LEU A 52 8.00 -4.06 -11.73
CA LEU A 52 8.07 -3.48 -10.40
C LEU A 52 6.76 -2.75 -10.08
N ILE A 53 6.10 -3.17 -9.01
CA ILE A 53 4.84 -2.61 -8.53
C ILE A 53 5.12 -1.75 -7.31
N SER A 54 4.75 -0.47 -7.36
CA SER A 54 4.83 0.41 -6.19
C SER A 54 3.57 0.29 -5.34
N SER A 55 3.68 -0.34 -4.18
CA SER A 55 2.61 -0.38 -3.18
C SER A 55 2.63 0.88 -2.34
N ILE A 56 1.59 1.71 -2.46
CA ILE A 56 1.52 3.03 -1.83
C ILE A 56 0.28 3.21 -0.96
N MET A 57 0.40 4.09 0.03
CA MET A 57 -0.67 4.50 0.93
C MET A 57 -0.44 5.95 1.32
N GLU A 58 -1.48 6.77 1.26
CA GLU A 58 -1.46 8.17 1.70
C GLU A 58 -2.81 8.54 2.34
N LYS A 59 -2.84 9.65 3.08
CA LYS A 59 -4.05 10.25 3.65
C LYS A 59 -5.08 10.54 2.57
N TYR A 60 -6.35 10.63 2.95
CA TYR A 60 -7.42 11.03 2.03
C TYR A 60 -7.29 12.53 1.67
N ASN A 61 -6.34 12.83 0.78
CA ASN A 61 -6.00 14.15 0.29
C ASN A 61 -5.48 14.04 -1.15
N LYS A 62 -6.22 14.61 -2.09
CA LYS A 62 -5.93 14.51 -3.52
C LYS A 62 -4.51 14.94 -3.89
N ASP A 63 -4.08 16.11 -3.42
CA ASP A 63 -2.78 16.68 -3.77
C ASP A 63 -1.63 15.79 -3.28
N SER A 64 -1.74 15.23 -2.07
CA SER A 64 -0.74 14.33 -1.50
C SER A 64 -0.61 13.02 -2.30
N TRP A 65 -1.73 12.43 -2.71
CA TRP A 65 -1.72 11.26 -3.59
C TRP A 65 -1.09 11.56 -4.94
N GLN A 66 -1.45 12.70 -5.56
CA GLN A 66 -0.95 13.07 -6.87
C GLN A 66 0.54 13.42 -6.85
N GLU A 67 1.02 14.10 -5.80
CA GLU A 67 2.45 14.37 -5.60
C GLU A 67 3.23 13.05 -5.44
N LEU A 68 2.76 12.15 -4.57
CA LEU A 68 3.42 10.86 -4.34
C LEU A 68 3.54 10.05 -5.64
N VAL A 69 2.45 9.95 -6.40
CA VAL A 69 2.41 9.23 -7.68
C VAL A 69 3.36 9.88 -8.69
N GLY A 70 3.31 11.20 -8.83
CA GLY A 70 4.19 11.93 -9.75
C GLY A 70 5.67 11.65 -9.50
N ARG A 71 6.09 11.67 -8.23
CA ARG A 71 7.47 11.37 -7.84
C ARG A 71 7.87 9.92 -8.12
N ILE A 72 6.96 8.98 -7.91
CA ILE A 72 7.24 7.55 -8.12
C ILE A 72 7.29 7.22 -9.62
N VAL A 73 6.47 7.84 -10.47
CA VAL A 73 6.50 7.64 -11.93
C VAL A 73 7.90 7.92 -12.50
N GLU A 74 8.61 8.92 -11.98
CA GLU A 74 9.97 9.26 -12.42
C GLU A 74 11.02 8.16 -12.17
N THR A 75 10.70 7.18 -11.32
CA THR A 75 11.59 6.05 -11.01
C THR A 75 11.52 4.91 -12.03
N GLY A 76 10.52 4.92 -12.92
CA GLY A 76 10.33 3.89 -13.94
C GLY A 76 9.61 2.63 -13.46
N VAL A 77 8.87 2.70 -12.34
CA VAL A 77 7.97 1.60 -11.92
C VAL A 77 6.94 1.31 -13.02
N ASP A 78 6.45 0.07 -13.05
CA ASP A 78 5.58 -0.38 -14.13
C ASP A 78 4.09 -0.25 -13.78
N MET A 79 3.75 -0.20 -12.48
CA MET A 79 2.37 -0.05 -12.02
C MET A 79 2.26 0.32 -10.53
N PHE A 80 1.04 0.68 -10.11
CA PHE A 80 0.72 1.00 -8.72
C PHE A 80 -0.22 -0.03 -8.07
N GLU A 81 0.05 -0.34 -6.79
CA GLU A 81 -0.87 -1.01 -5.89
C GLU A 81 -1.31 -0.01 -4.80
N LEU A 82 -2.60 0.35 -4.78
CA LEU A 82 -3.16 1.24 -3.76
C LEU A 82 -3.58 0.40 -2.55
N ASN A 83 -2.90 0.60 -1.42
CA ASN A 83 -3.17 -0.16 -0.21
C ASN A 83 -4.39 0.39 0.55
N PHE A 84 -5.55 -0.21 0.28
CA PHE A 84 -6.79 0.02 1.03
C PHE A 84 -7.04 -1.05 2.10
N SER A 85 -6.02 -1.85 2.43
CA SER A 85 -6.16 -3.03 3.29
C SER A 85 -5.64 -2.84 4.71
N CYS A 86 -4.79 -1.83 4.97
CA CYS A 86 -4.11 -1.70 6.27
C CYS A 86 -5.10 -1.38 7.40
N PRO A 87 -5.34 -2.31 8.35
CA PRO A 87 -6.34 -2.14 9.40
C PRO A 87 -5.86 -1.21 10.53
N HIS A 88 -4.57 -0.89 10.57
CA HIS A 88 -3.91 -0.12 11.63
C HIS A 88 -3.31 1.18 11.09
N GLY A 89 -3.49 1.47 9.79
CA GLY A 89 -3.00 2.69 9.16
C GLY A 89 -3.86 3.86 9.60
N HIS A 90 -3.56 4.41 10.78
CA HIS A 90 -4.11 5.67 11.30
C HIS A 90 -5.62 5.84 11.00
N PRO A 91 -6.51 5.03 11.59
CA PRO A 91 -7.95 5.16 11.39
C PRO A 91 -8.46 6.58 11.72
N GLU A 92 -7.79 7.28 12.65
CA GLU A 92 -8.04 8.69 12.98
C GLU A 92 -7.71 9.68 11.85
N GLU A 93 -6.87 9.30 10.88
CA GLU A 93 -6.51 10.10 9.71
C GLU A 93 -7.17 9.57 8.41
N GLY A 94 -8.07 8.57 8.52
CA GLY A 94 -8.86 8.05 7.41
C GLY A 94 -8.04 7.29 6.36
N MET A 95 -7.00 6.54 6.77
CA MET A 95 -6.13 5.78 5.86
C MET A 95 -6.44 4.28 5.81
N GLY A 96 -5.92 3.59 4.79
CA GLY A 96 -5.94 2.12 4.70
C GLY A 96 -7.34 1.52 4.66
N ALA A 97 -7.63 0.59 5.57
CA ALA A 97 -8.90 -0.14 5.65
C ALA A 97 -10.11 0.76 5.89
N ALA A 98 -9.92 1.95 6.49
CA ALA A 98 -11.00 2.92 6.64
C ALA A 98 -11.51 3.41 5.28
N MET A 99 -10.60 3.61 4.31
CA MET A 99 -10.98 3.89 2.92
C MET A 99 -11.48 2.62 2.23
N GLY A 100 -10.82 1.47 2.44
CA GLY A 100 -11.18 0.21 1.78
C GLY A 100 -12.59 -0.31 2.07
N GLN A 101 -13.21 0.15 3.16
CA GLN A 101 -14.59 -0.16 3.52
C GLN A 101 -15.63 0.82 2.96
N ASN A 102 -15.19 1.86 2.23
CA ASN A 102 -16.04 2.90 1.64
C ASN A 102 -15.86 2.92 0.10
N PRO A 103 -16.81 2.37 -0.67
CA PRO A 103 -16.69 2.29 -2.13
C PRO A 103 -16.48 3.65 -2.83
N GLU A 104 -17.12 4.71 -2.33
CA GLU A 104 -16.97 6.07 -2.85
C GLU A 104 -15.54 6.59 -2.66
N MET A 105 -14.95 6.41 -1.49
CA MET A 105 -13.56 6.80 -1.23
C MET A 105 -12.57 5.99 -2.09
N VAL A 106 -12.79 4.69 -2.24
CA VAL A 106 -11.97 3.83 -3.14
C VAL A 106 -12.01 4.35 -4.56
N LYS A 107 -13.20 4.68 -5.07
CA LYS A 107 -13.40 5.24 -6.41
C LYS A 107 -12.68 6.59 -6.57
N GLU A 108 -12.83 7.48 -5.60
CA GLU A 108 -12.23 8.82 -5.66
C GLU A 108 -10.71 8.76 -5.62
N VAL A 109 -10.12 8.03 -4.66
CA VAL A 109 -8.67 7.92 -4.55
C VAL A 109 -8.06 7.24 -5.77
N THR A 110 -8.67 6.15 -6.24
CA THR A 110 -8.22 5.49 -7.48
C THR A 110 -8.32 6.45 -8.68
N GLY A 111 -9.37 7.27 -8.73
CA GLY A 111 -9.53 8.32 -9.73
C GLY A 111 -8.43 9.38 -9.67
N TRP A 112 -8.09 9.87 -8.48
CA TRP A 112 -7.03 10.87 -8.29
C TRP A 112 -5.67 10.38 -8.79
N VAL A 113 -5.34 9.11 -8.55
CA VAL A 113 -4.13 8.47 -9.07
C VAL A 113 -4.20 8.36 -10.59
N ALA A 114 -5.32 7.89 -11.14
CA ALA A 114 -5.50 7.74 -12.59
C ALA A 114 -5.47 9.07 -13.36
N GLU A 115 -5.74 10.20 -12.71
CA GLU A 115 -5.64 11.53 -13.33
C GLU A 115 -4.19 11.97 -13.62
N VAL A 116 -3.19 11.38 -12.96
CA VAL A 116 -1.79 11.84 -13.04
C VAL A 116 -0.80 10.78 -13.55
N THR A 117 -1.29 9.60 -13.94
CA THR A 117 -0.46 8.55 -14.54
C THR A 117 -1.26 7.69 -15.51
N ASP A 118 -0.61 7.26 -16.60
CA ASP A 118 -1.14 6.26 -17.53
C ASP A 118 -0.75 4.82 -17.14
N LEU A 119 0.02 4.64 -16.04
CA LEU A 119 0.41 3.32 -15.57
C LEU A 119 -0.79 2.54 -15.02
N PRO A 120 -0.80 1.20 -15.12
CA PRO A 120 -1.84 0.37 -14.51
C PRO A 120 -1.94 0.59 -12.98
N ILE A 121 -3.16 0.50 -12.45
CA ILE A 121 -3.47 0.70 -11.03
C ILE A 121 -4.29 -0.49 -10.53
N TRP A 122 -3.89 -1.08 -9.41
CA TRP A 122 -4.65 -2.08 -8.67
C TRP A 122 -5.05 -1.56 -7.29
N ALA A 123 -6.29 -1.83 -6.89
CA ALA A 123 -6.78 -1.58 -5.54
C ALA A 123 -6.62 -2.85 -4.69
N LYS A 124 -5.78 -2.80 -3.66
CA LYS A 124 -5.63 -3.89 -2.70
C LYS A 124 -6.65 -3.74 -1.59
N MET A 125 -7.75 -4.47 -1.74
CA MET A 125 -8.91 -4.41 -0.86
C MET A 125 -8.69 -5.17 0.45
N THR A 126 -9.25 -4.66 1.54
CA THR A 126 -9.41 -5.46 2.77
C THR A 126 -10.49 -6.55 2.55
N PRO A 127 -10.30 -7.77 3.07
CA PRO A 127 -11.38 -8.76 3.12
C PRO A 127 -12.43 -8.44 4.21
N ASP A 128 -12.15 -7.51 5.12
CA ASP A 128 -13.00 -7.16 6.26
C ASP A 128 -14.11 -6.16 5.85
N ILE A 129 -14.98 -6.57 4.92
CA ILE A 129 -16.11 -5.82 4.40
C ILE A 129 -17.36 -6.69 4.32
N LEU A 130 -18.54 -6.07 4.28
CA LEU A 130 -19.82 -6.78 4.16
C LEU A 130 -20.00 -7.43 2.78
N ASP A 131 -19.64 -6.70 1.74
CA ASP A 131 -19.74 -7.12 0.33
C ASP A 131 -18.55 -6.54 -0.45
N ILE A 132 -17.89 -7.38 -1.25
CA ILE A 132 -16.74 -7.00 -2.08
C ILE A 132 -17.13 -6.71 -3.54
N THR A 133 -18.39 -6.94 -3.89
CA THR A 133 -18.91 -6.84 -5.26
C THR A 133 -19.66 -5.55 -5.53
#